data_AF-C7C2T1-F1
#
_entry.id   AF-C7C2T1-F1
#
_cell.length_a   1.000
_cell.length_b   1.000
_cell.length_c   1.000
_cell.angle_alpha   90.00
_cell.angle_beta   90.00
_cell.angle_gamma   90.00
#
_symmetry.space_group_name_H-M   'P 1'
#
loop_
_entity.id
_entity.type
_entity.pdbx_description
1 polymer ?
#
loop_
_entity_poly.entity_id
_entity_poly.type
_entity_poly.pdbx_seq_one_letter_code
_entity_poly.pdbx_strand_id
1 'polypeptide(L)'
;GVDLRKPLTRQEAIDIESGMDKYAVLIFHGQDITDEQQLAFALNFGERENPRGGSVVKPEDSRLQTGLNDVSNLGRDGKPLPRDSRINLFNLGNCLWHSDSSFRPIPAKFSLLSARVVN
;
A
#
# COMPACT_ATOMS: atom_id res chain seq x y z
N GLY A 1 -12.20 4.57 -19.02
CA GLY A 1 -11.19 4.28 -17.98
C GLY A 1 -11.91 3.85 -16.72
N VAL A 2 -11.21 3.21 -15.79
CA VAL A 2 -11.79 2.79 -14.50
C VAL A 2 -11.75 3.94 -13.48
N ASP A 3 -12.79 4.05 -12.66
CA ASP A 3 -12.89 5.02 -11.56
C ASP A 3 -12.78 4.28 -10.22
N LEU A 4 -11.61 4.34 -9.59
CA LEU A 4 -11.32 3.58 -8.36
C LEU A 4 -12.05 4.11 -7.12
N ARG A 5 -12.79 5.23 -7.25
CA ARG A 5 -13.67 5.74 -6.19
C ARG A 5 -14.96 4.93 -6.04
N LYS A 6 -15.26 4.08 -7.02
CA LYS A 6 -16.49 3.26 -7.09
C LYS A 6 -16.15 1.77 -7.03
N PRO A 7 -17.08 0.93 -6.55
CA PRO A 7 -16.93 -0.51 -6.66
C PRO A 7 -16.73 -0.93 -8.13
N LEU A 8 -15.79 -1.84 -8.36
CA LEU A 8 -15.59 -2.41 -9.69
C LEU A 8 -16.77 -3.30 -10.06
N THR A 9 -17.09 -3.31 -11.35
CA THR A 9 -17.84 -4.42 -11.93
C THR A 9 -16.97 -5.68 -11.92
N ARG A 10 -17.63 -6.85 -11.98
CA ARG A 10 -16.93 -8.14 -12.07
C ARG A 10 -15.98 -8.20 -13.27
N GLN A 11 -16.37 -7.62 -14.42
CA GLN A 11 -15.53 -7.63 -15.61
C GLN A 11 -14.30 -6.75 -15.43
N GLU A 12 -14.43 -5.55 -14.84
CA GLU A 12 -13.28 -4.69 -14.56
C GLU A 12 -12.27 -5.36 -13.61
N ALA A 13 -12.74 -6.08 -12.59
CA ALA A 13 -11.85 -6.83 -11.70
C ALA A 13 -11.09 -7.94 -12.46
N ILE A 14 -11.77 -8.70 -13.33
CA ILE A 14 -11.14 -9.75 -14.16
C ILE A 14 -10.10 -9.13 -15.11
N ASP A 15 -10.44 -8.02 -15.76
CA ASP A 15 -9.56 -7.35 -16.72
C ASP A 15 -8.31 -6.79 -16.03
N ILE A 16 -8.46 -6.25 -14.82
CA ILE A 16 -7.34 -5.74 -14.01
C ILE A 16 -6.46 -6.89 -13.51
N GLU A 17 -7.03 -7.98 -13.01
CA GLU A 17 -6.24 -9.15 -12.57
C GLU A 17 -5.47 -9.78 -13.75
N SER A 18 -6.13 -9.95 -14.89
CA SER A 18 -5.48 -10.41 -16.14
C SER A 18 -4.38 -9.44 -16.59
N GLY A 19 -4.59 -8.14 -16.38
CA GLY A 19 -3.59 -7.11 -16.62
C GLY A 19 -2.37 -7.25 -15.71
N MET A 20 -2.58 -7.53 -14.43
CA MET A 20 -1.49 -7.82 -13.48
C MET A 20 -0.72 -9.08 -13.88
N ASP A 21 -1.40 -10.16 -14.25
CA ASP A 21 -0.75 -11.40 -14.70
C ASP A 21 0.12 -11.18 -15.96
N LYS A 22 -0.36 -10.34 -16.88
CA LYS A 22 0.33 -10.07 -18.15
C LYS A 22 1.45 -9.05 -18.04
N TYR A 23 1.24 -7.97 -17.28
CA TYR A 23 2.12 -6.80 -17.28
C TYR A 23 2.92 -6.63 -15.98
N ALA A 24 2.58 -7.37 -14.91
CA ALA A 24 3.13 -7.28 -13.55
C ALA A 24 2.95 -5.93 -12.83
N VAL A 25 2.86 -4.82 -13.55
CA VAL A 25 2.66 -3.46 -13.03
C VAL A 25 1.60 -2.74 -13.84
N LEU A 26 0.62 -2.16 -13.16
CA LEU A 26 -0.43 -1.33 -13.75
C LEU A 26 -0.37 0.09 -13.17
N ILE A 27 -0.62 1.09 -14.02
CA ILE A 27 -0.60 2.51 -13.65
C ILE A 27 -1.99 3.10 -13.85
N PHE A 28 -2.55 3.69 -12.79
CA PHE A 28 -3.85 4.35 -12.81
C PHE A 28 -3.67 5.85 -12.53
N HIS A 29 -3.84 6.67 -13.56
CA HIS A 29 -3.75 8.13 -13.44
C HIS A 29 -5.06 8.74 -12.91
N GLY A 30 -4.95 9.87 -12.21
CA GLY A 30 -6.09 10.70 -11.82
C GLY A 30 -7.03 10.07 -10.77
N GLN A 31 -6.50 9.19 -9.91
CA GLN A 31 -7.27 8.50 -8.88
C GLN A 31 -7.11 9.21 -7.53
N ASP A 32 -7.99 10.16 -7.25
CA ASP A 32 -8.14 10.78 -5.93
C ASP A 32 -9.08 9.91 -5.08
N ILE A 33 -8.48 8.99 -4.31
CA ILE A 33 -9.19 7.96 -3.54
C ILE A 33 -8.88 8.07 -2.05
N THR A 34 -9.88 7.78 -1.22
CA THR A 34 -9.69 7.62 0.22
C THR A 34 -9.00 6.30 0.56
N ASP A 35 -8.55 6.16 1.80
CA ASP A 35 -7.99 4.91 2.30
C ASP A 35 -8.99 3.74 2.20
N GLU A 36 -10.27 4.01 2.49
CA GLU A 36 -11.36 3.02 2.42
C GLU A 36 -11.62 2.61 0.98
N GLN A 37 -11.59 3.55 0.03
CA GLN A 37 -11.73 3.26 -1.40
C GLN A 37 -10.54 2.45 -1.92
N GLN A 38 -9.31 2.78 -1.51
CA GLN A 38 -8.12 2.01 -1.85
C GLN A 38 -8.19 0.58 -1.30
N LEU A 39 -8.63 0.41 -0.05
CA LEU A 39 -8.82 -0.92 0.55
C LEU A 39 -9.93 -1.70 -0.18
N ALA A 40 -11.07 -1.06 -0.47
CA ALA A 40 -12.17 -1.68 -1.21
C ALA A 40 -11.74 -2.13 -2.61
N PHE A 41 -10.92 -1.34 -3.30
CA PHE A 41 -10.33 -1.71 -4.58
C PHE A 41 -9.42 -2.95 -4.44
N ALA A 42 -8.50 -2.94 -3.47
CA ALA A 42 -7.56 -4.04 -3.23
C ALA A 42 -8.26 -5.37 -2.93
N LEU A 43 -9.37 -5.34 -2.18
CA LEU A 43 -10.14 -6.52 -1.78
C LEU A 43 -10.83 -7.25 -2.96
N ASN A 44 -10.85 -6.67 -4.16
CA ASN A 44 -11.29 -7.41 -5.36
C ASN A 44 -10.30 -8.52 -5.76
N PHE A 45 -9.05 -8.47 -5.29
CA PHE A 45 -7.96 -9.34 -5.76
C PHE A 45 -7.45 -10.33 -4.71
N GLY A 46 -8.11 -10.40 -3.55
CA GLY A 46 -7.79 -11.31 -2.47
C GLY A 46 -8.08 -10.71 -1.08
N GLU A 47 -7.60 -11.40 -0.06
CA GLU A 47 -7.71 -10.96 1.32
C GLU A 47 -6.56 -10.02 1.70
N ARG A 48 -6.80 -9.22 2.74
CA ARG A 48 -5.82 -8.32 3.30
C ARG A 48 -4.74 -9.09 4.06
N GLU A 49 -3.46 -8.81 3.77
CA GLU A 49 -2.34 -9.40 4.51
C GLU A 49 -2.36 -8.99 6.00
N ASN A 50 -2.00 -9.92 6.89
CA ASN A 50 -1.77 -9.62 8.30
C ASN A 50 -0.50 -8.78 8.48
N PRO A 51 -0.59 -7.52 8.96
CA PRO A 51 0.55 -6.62 9.03
C PRO A 51 1.55 -6.97 10.15
N ARG A 52 1.23 -7.91 11.06
CA ARG A 52 2.09 -8.24 12.21
C ARG A 52 3.49 -8.66 11.77
N GLY A 53 4.50 -8.07 12.40
CA GLY A 53 5.92 -8.36 12.15
C GLY A 53 6.51 -7.71 10.90
N GLY A 54 5.74 -6.90 10.16
CA GLY A 54 6.23 -6.18 8.97
C GLY A 54 6.75 -4.76 9.23
N SER A 55 6.58 -4.24 10.45
CA SER A 55 6.98 -2.87 10.81
C SER A 55 7.53 -2.79 12.23
N VAL A 56 8.42 -1.82 12.45
CA VAL A 56 8.92 -1.43 13.78
C VAL A 56 8.03 -0.39 14.48
N VAL A 57 7.01 0.12 13.78
CA VAL A 57 6.04 1.08 14.32
C VAL A 57 5.07 0.35 15.25
N LYS A 58 4.92 0.87 16.46
CA LYS A 58 3.94 0.34 17.42
C LYS A 58 2.53 0.81 17.04
N PRO A 59 1.48 0.03 17.35
CA PRO A 59 0.10 0.42 17.04
C PRO A 59 -0.28 1.81 17.54
N GLU A 60 0.17 2.19 18.75
CA GLU A 60 -0.08 3.51 19.35
C GLU A 60 0.60 4.69 18.63
N ASP A 61 1.62 4.39 17.83
CA ASP A 61 2.39 5.38 17.06
C ASP A 61 1.96 5.40 15.58
N SER A 62 0.98 4.57 15.20
CA SER A 62 0.45 4.54 13.83
C SER A 62 -0.26 5.84 13.48
N ARG A 63 0.09 6.42 12.33
CA ARG A 63 -0.60 7.58 11.74
C ARG A 63 -1.92 7.18 11.08
N LEU A 64 -1.95 6.04 10.39
CA LEU A 64 -3.14 5.56 9.67
C LEU A 64 -4.01 4.66 10.55
N GLN A 65 -5.32 4.89 10.52
CA GLN A 65 -6.32 4.14 11.29
C GLN A 65 -7.07 3.10 10.46
N THR A 66 -6.97 3.18 9.13
CA THR A 66 -7.61 2.29 8.13
C THR A 66 -6.91 0.95 7.99
N GLY A 67 -5.80 0.79 8.72
CA GLY A 67 -4.90 -0.34 8.64
C GLY A 67 -3.98 -0.30 7.43
N LEU A 68 -4.15 0.58 6.43
CA LEU A 68 -3.19 0.65 5.33
C LEU A 68 -1.74 0.74 5.84
N ASN A 69 -0.81 0.08 5.14
CA ASN A 69 0.60 0.17 5.48
C ASN A 69 1.10 1.58 5.19
N ASP A 70 1.61 2.26 6.22
CA ASP A 70 2.16 3.61 6.08
C ASP A 70 3.61 3.55 5.62
N VAL A 71 3.81 3.65 4.31
CA VAL A 71 5.14 3.71 3.67
C VAL A 71 5.62 5.15 3.44
N SER A 72 5.02 6.13 4.12
CA SER A 72 5.44 7.54 4.04
C SER A 72 6.68 7.82 4.89
N ASN A 73 7.18 9.06 4.77
CA ASN A 73 8.21 9.61 5.65
C ASN A 73 7.61 10.40 6.83
N LEU A 74 6.31 10.26 7.12
CA LEU A 74 5.61 11.06 8.13
C LEU A 74 5.46 10.30 9.46
N GLY A 75 5.58 11.02 10.57
CA GLY A 75 5.25 10.53 11.91
C GLY A 75 3.76 10.67 12.22
N ARG A 76 3.34 10.21 13.41
CA ARG A 76 1.95 10.28 13.89
C ARG A 76 1.34 11.69 13.85
N ASP A 77 2.16 12.72 13.99
CA ASP A 77 1.76 14.13 13.93
C ASP A 77 1.60 14.67 12.48
N GLY A 78 1.80 13.82 11.48
CA GLY A 78 1.73 14.18 10.06
C GLY A 78 2.94 14.97 9.56
N LYS A 79 4.02 15.07 10.35
CA LYS A 79 5.25 15.78 9.96
C LYS A 79 6.34 14.81 9.54
N PRO A 80 7.32 15.25 8.71
CA PRO A 80 8.46 14.42 8.35
C PRO A 80 9.21 13.91 9.59
N LEU A 81 9.54 12.62 9.57
CA LEU A 81 10.32 11.98 10.62
C LEU A 81 11.75 12.56 10.70
N PRO A 82 12.33 12.69 11.91
CA PRO A 82 13.74 13.01 12.05
C PRO A 82 14.65 11.98 11.35
N ARG A 83 15.76 12.46 10.79
CA ARG A 83 16.71 11.63 10.00
C ARG A 83 17.25 10.43 10.77
N ASP A 84 17.49 10.60 12.06
CA ASP A 84 18.04 9.61 12.99
C ASP A 84 16.97 8.78 13.71
N SER A 85 15.68 9.02 13.44
CA SER A 85 14.61 8.23 14.04
C SER A 85 14.65 6.78 13.58
N ARG A 86 14.40 5.85 14.53
CA ARG A 86 14.38 4.40 14.24
C ARG A 86 13.42 4.03 13.10
N ILE A 87 12.27 4.70 13.02
CA ILE A 87 11.27 4.48 11.97
C ILE A 87 11.83 4.91 10.61
N ASN A 88 12.43 6.10 10.52
CA ASN A 88 13.04 6.56 9.28
C ASN A 88 14.17 5.63 8.82
N LEU A 89 15.06 5.24 9.73
CA LEU A 89 16.16 4.32 9.43
C LEU A 89 15.67 2.94 8.96
N PHE A 90 14.56 2.44 9.49
CA PHE A 90 13.93 1.21 9.00
C PHE A 90 13.33 1.41 7.61
N ASN A 91 12.62 2.52 7.38
CA ASN A 91 11.99 2.83 6.08
C ASN A 91 13.01 3.02 4.95
N LEU A 92 14.27 3.35 5.25
CA LEU A 92 15.36 3.36 4.24
C LEU A 92 15.57 1.98 3.59
N GLY A 93 15.09 0.89 4.20
CA GLY A 93 15.06 -0.43 3.57
C GLY A 93 14.30 -0.45 2.24
N ASN A 94 13.29 0.41 2.07
CA ASN A 94 12.53 0.53 0.82
C ASN A 94 13.38 1.07 -0.36
N CYS A 95 14.57 1.60 -0.10
CA CYS A 95 15.50 2.03 -1.15
C CYS A 95 16.30 0.87 -1.76
N LEU A 96 16.26 -0.32 -1.17
CA LEU A 96 16.90 -1.52 -1.71
C LEU A 96 15.95 -2.23 -2.67
N TRP A 97 16.50 -3.00 -3.62
CA TRP A 97 15.68 -3.92 -4.41
C TRP A 97 15.04 -4.98 -3.51
N HIS A 98 13.72 -5.10 -3.55
CA HIS A 98 12.97 -6.06 -2.75
C HIS A 98 11.67 -6.49 -3.44
N SER A 99 11.12 -7.60 -2.97
CA SER A 99 9.72 -7.99 -3.16
C SER A 99 9.02 -7.92 -1.81
N ASP A 100 7.85 -7.27 -1.77
CA ASP A 100 7.10 -7.07 -0.53
C ASP A 100 6.76 -8.41 0.14
N SER A 101 6.89 -8.41 1.48
CA SER A 101 6.62 -9.58 2.34
C SER A 101 7.36 -10.87 1.95
N SER A 102 8.44 -10.79 1.18
CA SER A 102 9.25 -11.96 0.81
C SER A 102 9.89 -12.69 2.00
N PHE A 103 9.93 -12.06 3.16
CA PHE A 103 10.35 -12.66 4.44
C PHE A 103 9.26 -13.51 5.11
N ARG A 104 8.01 -13.52 4.61
CA ARG A 104 6.91 -14.33 5.14
C ARG A 104 6.83 -15.68 4.43
N PRO A 105 6.34 -16.75 5.10
CA PRO A 105 6.11 -18.05 4.46
C PRO A 105 5.10 -18.00 3.30
N ILE A 106 4.10 -17.13 3.41
CA ILE A 106 3.17 -16.79 2.33
C ILE A 106 3.44 -15.31 2.00
N PRO A 107 4.13 -15.01 0.89
CA PRO A 107 4.45 -13.64 0.50
C PRO A 107 3.23 -12.91 -0.06
N ALA A 108 3.35 -11.58 -0.23
CA ALA A 108 2.29 -10.75 -0.76
C ALA A 108 1.98 -11.10 -2.23
N LYS A 109 0.70 -11.01 -2.62
CA LYS A 109 0.26 -11.15 -4.01
C LYS A 109 0.41 -9.85 -4.78
N PHE A 110 -0.31 -8.80 -4.38
CA PHE A 110 -0.27 -7.47 -4.99
C PHE A 110 0.03 -6.39 -3.95
N SER A 111 0.81 -5.40 -4.35
CA SER A 111 1.03 -4.15 -3.61
C SER A 111 0.40 -2.99 -4.38
N LEU A 112 -0.44 -2.21 -3.70
CA LEU A 112 -1.19 -1.10 -4.29
C LEU A 112 -0.78 0.21 -3.62
N LEU A 113 -0.05 1.05 -4.34
CA LEU A 113 0.48 2.32 -3.82
C LEU A 113 -0.31 3.51 -4.36
N SER A 114 -0.85 4.34 -3.45
CA SER A 114 -1.54 5.58 -3.78
C SER A 114 -0.68 6.78 -3.38
N ALA A 115 -0.36 7.64 -4.33
CA ALA A 115 0.38 8.87 -4.09
C ALA A 115 -0.59 9.94 -3.54
N ARG A 116 -0.44 10.29 -2.25
CA ARG A 116 -1.27 11.31 -1.59
C ARG A 116 -0.65 12.70 -1.62
N VAL A 117 0.66 12.76 -1.40
CA VAL A 117 1.48 13.97 -1.51
C VAL A 117 2.82 13.56 -2.11
N VAL A 118 3.26 14.26 -3.15
CA VAL A 118 4.56 14.09 -3.79
C VAL A 118 5.16 15.49 -3.93
N ASN A 119 6.39 15.66 -3.46
CA ASN A 119 7.12 16.93 -3.49
C ASN A 119 8.21 16.91 -4.55
#